data_AF-A0A9Q7E9U5-F1
#
_entry.id   AF-A0A9Q7E9U5-F1
#
_cell.length_a   1.000
_cell.length_b   1.000
_cell.length_c   1.000
_cell.angle_alpha   90.00
_cell.angle_beta   90.00
_cell.angle_gamma   90.00
#
_symmetry.space_group_name_H-M   'P 1'
#
loop_
_entity.id
_entity.type
_entity.pdbx_description
1 polymer ?
#
loop_
_entity_poly.entity_id
_entity_poly.type
_entity_poly.pdbx_seq_one_letter_code
_entity_poly.pdbx_strand_id
1 'polypeptide(L)'
;MRIPNTTGSTVLEEITINASKGGYTNAQLVQSAAIRAEAAIGGVGRFAGTAKHTYAGNLLNRYQRLYGDRGLKVNEYFNGRFGKGFLDVHDVDHKIIYDFKFGRPIMRAAQFNKYYNTFGEPIYIVDRYGNLIPR
;
A
#
# COMPACT_ATOMS: atom_id res chain seq x y z
N MET A 1 10.75 -21.38 48.26
CA MET A 1 9.83 -22.02 47.29
C MET A 1 8.48 -21.34 47.41
N ARG A 2 7.96 -20.86 46.26
CA ARG A 2 6.63 -20.27 45.99
C ARG A 2 6.24 -18.93 46.62
N ILE A 3 6.42 -17.91 45.79
CA ILE A 3 5.60 -16.71 45.68
C ILE A 3 4.21 -17.11 45.17
N PRO A 4 3.14 -16.42 45.62
CA PRO A 4 2.23 -15.85 44.65
C PRO A 4 1.88 -14.40 45.04
N ASN A 5 2.12 -13.45 44.13
CA ASN A 5 1.41 -12.19 44.15
C ASN A 5 0.73 -11.99 42.79
N THR A 6 -0.55 -11.70 42.88
CA THR A 6 -1.51 -11.55 41.81
C THR A 6 -1.38 -10.17 41.21
N THR A 7 -1.05 -10.06 39.92
CA THR A 7 -1.41 -8.89 39.12
C THR A 7 -1.59 -9.33 37.67
N GLY A 8 -2.75 -9.95 37.39
CA GLY A 8 -3.25 -10.07 36.03
C GLY A 8 -3.73 -8.70 35.58
N SER A 9 -2.83 -7.91 35.00
CA SER A 9 -3.17 -6.65 34.34
C SER A 9 -2.60 -6.66 32.92
N THR A 10 -3.51 -6.42 31.97
CA THR A 10 -3.26 -5.73 30.70
C THR A 10 -2.20 -6.34 29.77
N VAL A 11 -2.61 -7.32 28.97
CA VAL A 11 -2.07 -7.51 27.62
C VAL A 11 -3.00 -6.85 26.60
N LEU A 12 -3.17 -5.54 26.74
CA LEU A 12 -3.27 -4.71 25.55
C LEU A 12 -1.80 -4.38 25.27
N GLU A 13 -1.18 -5.15 24.39
CA GLU A 13 0.10 -4.76 23.79
C GLU A 13 -0.14 -3.39 23.16
N GLU A 14 0.23 -2.38 23.93
CA GLU A 14 0.37 -1.01 23.49
C GLU A 14 1.28 -1.11 22.26
N ILE A 15 0.72 -0.83 21.08
CA ILE A 15 1.49 -0.65 19.87
C ILE A 15 2.33 0.59 20.15
N THR A 16 3.47 0.40 20.81
CA THR A 16 4.44 1.44 21.05
C THR A 16 4.94 1.82 19.66
N ILE A 17 4.36 2.87 19.11
CA ILE A 17 4.85 3.55 17.92
C ILE A 17 6.17 4.19 18.37
N ASN A 18 7.22 3.39 18.42
CA ASN A 18 8.58 3.86 18.43
C ASN A 18 8.81 4.50 17.06
N ALA A 19 8.36 5.76 16.94
CA ALA A 19 8.85 6.70 15.95
C ALA A 19 10.33 6.96 16.27
N SER A 20 11.16 5.95 16.02
CA SER A 20 12.58 6.15 15.82
C SER A 20 12.73 7.20 14.72
N LYS A 21 13.81 7.97 14.74
CA LYS A 21 14.18 8.94 13.70
C LYS A 21 14.49 8.26 12.32
N GLY A 22 13.82 7.16 11.98
CA GLY A 22 13.78 6.56 10.66
C GLY A 22 12.55 7.07 9.91
N GLY A 23 12.75 7.56 8.68
CA GLY A 23 11.64 7.97 7.82
C GLY A 23 10.64 6.83 7.58
N TYR A 24 9.44 7.18 7.09
CA TYR A 24 8.43 6.19 6.72
C TYR A 24 9.00 5.10 5.80
N THR A 25 8.64 3.84 6.07
CA THR A 25 8.90 2.75 5.12
C THR A 25 8.06 2.95 3.85
N ASN A 26 8.47 2.33 2.74
CA ASN A 26 7.73 2.43 1.48
C ASN A 26 6.28 1.94 1.64
N ALA A 27 6.07 0.82 2.33
CA ALA A 27 4.75 0.34 2.69
C ALA A 27 3.93 1.39 3.46
N GLN A 28 4.52 2.07 4.46
CA GLN A 28 3.82 3.11 5.22
C GLN A 28 3.50 4.34 4.36
N LEU A 29 4.37 4.71 3.42
CA LEU A 29 4.10 5.80 2.47
C LEU A 29 2.91 5.48 1.57
N VAL A 30 2.85 4.27 1.02
CA VAL A 30 1.75 3.82 0.16
C VAL A 30 0.43 3.77 0.94
N GLN A 31 0.43 3.22 2.16
CA GLN A 31 -0.75 3.19 3.03
C GLN A 31 -1.22 4.62 3.37
N SER A 32 -0.30 5.52 3.73
CA SER A 32 -0.62 6.91 4.02
C SER A 32 -1.19 7.65 2.80
N ALA A 33 -0.67 7.37 1.61
CA ALA A 33 -1.16 7.94 0.35
C ALA A 33 -2.61 7.50 0.07
N ALA A 34 -2.97 6.23 0.31
CA ALA A 34 -4.33 5.74 0.18
C ALA A 34 -5.29 6.46 1.15
N ILE A 35 -4.95 6.52 2.45
CA ILE A 35 -5.76 7.18 3.48
C ILE A 35 -6.01 8.64 3.11
N ARG A 36 -4.96 9.36 2.70
CA ARG A 36 -5.05 10.77 2.32
C ARG A 36 -5.86 10.98 1.04
N ALA A 37 -5.77 10.07 0.07
CA ALA A 37 -6.60 10.12 -1.13
C ALA A 37 -8.08 9.91 -0.81
N GLU A 38 -8.41 8.94 0.03
CA GLU A 38 -9.79 8.72 0.49
C GLU A 38 -10.33 9.95 1.21
N ALA A 39 -9.56 10.52 2.13
CA ALA A 39 -9.97 11.70 2.89
C ALA A 39 -10.12 12.97 2.03
N ALA A 40 -9.23 13.18 1.06
CA ALA A 40 -9.24 14.38 0.23
C ALA A 40 -10.33 14.35 -0.85
N ILE A 41 -10.58 13.18 -1.45
CA ILE A 41 -11.49 13.06 -2.59
C ILE A 41 -12.86 12.53 -2.17
N GLY A 42 -12.92 11.56 -1.25
CA GLY A 42 -14.15 10.91 -0.84
C GLY A 42 -14.95 10.30 -2.00
N GLY A 43 -16.23 10.03 -1.78
CA GLY A 43 -17.14 9.53 -2.82
C GLY A 43 -16.88 8.08 -3.26
N VAL A 44 -17.77 7.59 -4.13
CA VAL A 44 -17.80 6.19 -4.60
C VAL A 44 -17.92 6.13 -6.12
N GLY A 45 -17.63 4.95 -6.69
CA GLY A 45 -17.74 4.70 -8.12
C GLY A 45 -16.48 5.04 -8.91
N ARG A 46 -16.55 4.81 -10.23
CA ARG A 46 -15.39 4.82 -11.13
C ARG A 46 -14.63 6.15 -11.14
N PHE A 47 -15.34 7.27 -11.18
CA PHE A 47 -14.71 8.59 -11.28
C PHE A 47 -13.99 8.98 -9.98
N ALA A 48 -14.66 8.82 -8.83
CA ALA A 48 -14.03 9.02 -7.52
C ALA A 48 -12.83 8.10 -7.32
N GLY A 49 -12.95 6.82 -7.69
CA GLY A 49 -11.83 5.88 -7.69
C GLY A 49 -10.66 6.39 -8.52
N THR A 50 -10.88 6.76 -9.78
CA THR A 50 -9.82 7.28 -10.67
C THR A 50 -9.13 8.51 -10.06
N ALA A 51 -9.89 9.46 -9.51
CA ALA A 51 -9.33 10.63 -8.86
C ALA A 51 -8.48 10.29 -7.63
N LYS A 52 -8.89 9.28 -6.84
CA LYS A 52 -8.11 8.79 -5.68
C LYS A 52 -6.81 8.11 -6.08
N HIS A 53 -6.80 7.27 -7.13
CA HIS A 53 -5.56 6.69 -7.66
C HIS A 53 -4.57 7.78 -8.09
N THR A 54 -5.06 8.76 -8.86
CA THR A 54 -4.24 9.91 -9.28
C THR A 54 -3.71 10.70 -8.09
N TYR A 55 -4.55 10.97 -7.09
CA TYR A 55 -4.15 11.72 -5.90
C TYR A 55 -3.09 10.97 -5.08
N ALA A 56 -3.29 9.67 -4.82
CA ALA A 56 -2.33 8.84 -4.10
C ALA A 56 -0.99 8.78 -4.82
N GLY A 57 -1.01 8.56 -6.14
CA GLY A 57 0.19 8.56 -6.98
C GLY A 57 0.95 9.89 -6.93
N ASN A 58 0.23 11.01 -6.99
CA ASN A 58 0.82 12.35 -6.88
C ASN A 58 1.48 12.60 -5.51
N LEU A 59 0.90 12.08 -4.42
CA LEU A 59 1.50 12.17 -3.08
C LEU A 59 2.83 11.42 -3.01
N LEU A 60 2.88 10.19 -3.55
CA LEU A 60 4.10 9.38 -3.57
C LEU A 60 5.20 10.04 -4.42
N ASN A 61 4.85 10.48 -5.63
CA ASN A 61 5.79 11.21 -6.49
C ASN A 61 6.30 12.50 -5.83
N ARG A 62 5.42 13.25 -5.15
CA ARG A 62 5.82 14.45 -4.40
C ARG A 62 6.76 14.11 -3.25
N TYR A 63 6.49 13.04 -2.51
CA TYR A 63 7.35 12.61 -1.41
C TYR A 63 8.76 12.27 -1.93
N GLN A 64 8.86 11.45 -2.98
CA GLN A 64 10.15 11.09 -3.57
C GLN A 64 10.92 12.31 -4.10
N ARG A 65 10.22 13.29 -4.69
CA ARG A 65 10.86 14.54 -5.12
C ARG A 65 11.46 15.35 -3.95
N LEU A 66 10.85 15.30 -2.78
CA LEU A 66 11.29 16.08 -1.61
C LEU A 66 12.35 15.36 -0.78
N TYR A 67 12.29 14.04 -0.72
CA TYR A 67 13.09 13.23 0.22
C TYR A 67 13.99 12.20 -0.47
N GLY A 68 14.07 12.21 -1.80
CA GLY A 68 14.90 11.31 -2.60
C GLY A 68 14.10 10.16 -3.23
N ASP A 69 14.66 9.54 -4.28
CA ASP A 69 14.07 8.35 -4.91
C ASP A 69 14.00 7.21 -3.90
N ARG A 70 12.82 6.59 -3.80
CA ARG A 70 12.50 5.50 -2.87
C ARG A 70 12.24 4.18 -3.60
N GLY A 71 12.46 4.13 -4.92
CA GLY A 71 12.15 2.97 -5.73
C GLY A 71 10.65 2.76 -5.95
N LEU A 72 9.80 3.75 -5.69
CA LEU A 72 8.36 3.64 -5.92
C LEU A 72 7.99 4.15 -7.32
N LYS A 73 7.82 3.24 -8.28
CA LYS A 73 7.34 3.57 -9.62
C LYS A 73 5.81 3.62 -9.63
N VAL A 74 5.26 4.82 -9.70
CA VAL A 74 3.82 5.07 -9.74
C VAL A 74 3.31 5.03 -11.18
N ASN A 75 2.16 4.38 -11.41
CA ASN A 75 1.54 4.24 -12.73
C ASN A 75 2.52 3.69 -13.77
N GLU A 76 3.28 2.66 -13.39
CA GLU A 76 4.30 2.07 -14.25
C GLU A 76 3.65 1.24 -15.35
N TYR A 77 3.95 1.58 -16.59
CA TYR A 77 3.51 0.82 -17.75
C TYR A 77 4.35 -0.45 -17.94
N PHE A 78 3.68 -1.55 -18.27
CA PHE A 78 4.34 -2.77 -18.72
C PHE A 78 3.66 -3.38 -19.94
N ASN A 79 4.44 -4.08 -20.74
CA ASN A 79 3.99 -4.89 -21.87
C ASN A 79 4.82 -6.17 -21.94
N GLY A 80 4.27 -7.26 -21.43
CA GLY A 80 4.94 -8.55 -21.33
C GLY A 80 4.14 -9.69 -21.94
N ARG A 81 4.72 -10.89 -21.90
CA ARG A 81 4.12 -12.12 -22.43
C ARG A 81 2.72 -12.40 -21.89
N PHE A 82 2.47 -12.07 -20.62
CA PHE A 82 1.19 -12.33 -19.95
C PHE A 82 0.20 -11.15 -20.04
N GLY A 83 0.55 -10.10 -20.79
CA GLY A 83 -0.31 -8.97 -21.11
C GLY A 83 0.34 -7.62 -20.88
N LYS A 84 -0.46 -6.57 -21.00
CA LYS A 84 -0.07 -5.18 -20.76
C LYS A 84 -0.95 -4.49 -19.71
N GLY A 85 -0.45 -3.41 -19.14
CA GLY A 85 -1.20 -2.64 -18.15
C GLY A 85 -0.36 -1.57 -17.47
N PHE A 86 -0.94 -1.02 -16.42
CA PHE A 86 -0.29 -0.08 -15.51
C PHE A 86 -0.39 -0.64 -14.10
N LEU A 87 0.73 -0.65 -13.37
CA LEU A 87 0.74 -0.91 -11.93
C LEU A 87 0.45 0.39 -11.19
N ASP A 88 -0.35 0.35 -10.12
CA ASP A 88 -0.60 1.55 -9.32
C ASP A 88 0.70 2.04 -8.67
N VAL A 89 1.39 1.14 -7.96
CA VAL A 89 2.73 1.37 -7.42
C VAL A 89 3.54 0.08 -7.49
N HIS A 90 4.74 0.15 -8.08
CA HIS A 90 5.74 -0.90 -8.04
C HIS A 90 6.92 -0.43 -7.18
N ASP A 91 7.14 -1.10 -6.05
CA ASP A 91 8.32 -0.93 -5.21
C ASP A 91 9.45 -1.81 -5.74
N VAL A 92 10.26 -1.23 -6.64
CA VAL A 92 11.27 -2.00 -7.37
C VAL A 92 12.43 -2.44 -6.47
N ASP A 93 12.65 -1.73 -5.36
CA ASP A 93 13.74 -1.99 -4.42
C ASP A 93 13.39 -3.18 -3.51
N HIS A 94 12.12 -3.29 -3.09
CA HIS A 94 11.65 -4.38 -2.24
C HIS A 94 10.95 -5.51 -3.00
N LYS A 95 10.78 -5.37 -4.33
CA LYS A 95 10.09 -6.34 -5.21
C LYS A 95 8.66 -6.59 -4.76
N ILE A 96 7.89 -5.51 -4.62
CA ILE A 96 6.49 -5.55 -4.18
C ILE A 96 5.62 -4.70 -5.11
N ILE A 97 4.46 -5.24 -5.48
CA ILE A 97 3.40 -4.51 -6.18
C ILE A 97 2.32 -4.13 -5.19
N TYR A 98 1.98 -2.84 -5.15
CA TYR A 98 0.81 -2.33 -4.42
C TYR A 98 -0.28 -1.92 -5.42
N ASP A 99 -1.49 -2.46 -5.25
CA ASP A 99 -2.66 -2.17 -6.09
C ASP A 99 -3.74 -1.52 -5.22
N PHE A 100 -4.07 -0.25 -5.50
CA PHE A 100 -5.05 0.49 -4.72
C PHE A 100 -6.46 0.00 -5.03
N LYS A 101 -7.28 -0.18 -3.99
CA LYS A 101 -8.70 -0.52 -4.13
C LYS A 101 -9.55 0.33 -3.18
N PHE A 102 -9.95 1.52 -3.64
CA PHE A 102 -10.79 2.46 -2.87
C PHE A 102 -12.27 2.06 -2.75
N GLY A 103 -12.70 1.08 -3.54
CA GLY A 103 -14.04 0.48 -3.46
C GLY A 103 -14.04 -0.79 -2.60
N ARG A 104 -14.49 -1.90 -3.19
CA ARG A 104 -14.30 -3.23 -2.58
C ARG A 104 -12.84 -3.66 -2.79
N PRO A 105 -12.13 -4.11 -1.75
CA PRO A 105 -10.74 -4.55 -1.83
C PRO A 105 -10.64 -5.95 -2.46
N ILE A 106 -11.05 -6.07 -3.72
CA ILE A 106 -11.08 -7.33 -4.46
C ILE A 106 -10.24 -7.17 -5.73
N MET A 107 -9.23 -8.02 -5.85
CA MET A 107 -8.50 -8.25 -7.10
C MET A 107 -8.99 -9.56 -7.74
N ARG A 108 -9.37 -9.47 -9.01
CA ARG A 108 -9.79 -10.63 -9.82
C ARG A 108 -8.59 -11.51 -10.14
N ALA A 109 -8.79 -12.84 -10.20
CA ALA A 109 -7.73 -13.81 -10.51
C ALA A 109 -6.99 -13.48 -11.82
N ALA A 110 -7.70 -13.00 -12.85
CA ALA A 110 -7.06 -12.58 -14.10
C ALA A 110 -6.10 -11.39 -13.94
N GLN A 111 -6.42 -10.42 -13.07
CA GLN A 111 -5.52 -9.29 -12.78
C GLN A 111 -4.30 -9.79 -11.98
N PHE A 112 -4.55 -10.60 -10.95
CA PHE A 112 -3.49 -11.23 -10.15
C PHE A 112 -2.53 -12.03 -11.02
N ASN A 113 -3.03 -13.01 -11.78
CA ASN A 113 -2.22 -13.85 -12.66
C ASN A 113 -1.45 -13.03 -13.69
N LYS A 114 -2.04 -11.96 -14.23
CA LYS A 114 -1.35 -11.07 -15.17
C LYS A 114 -0.15 -10.41 -14.50
N TYR A 115 -0.32 -9.82 -13.33
CA TYR A 115 0.77 -9.15 -12.61
C TYR A 115 1.80 -10.17 -12.10
N TYR A 116 1.34 -11.19 -11.39
CA TYR A 116 2.21 -12.20 -10.80
C TYR A 116 3.04 -12.94 -11.85
N ASN A 117 2.45 -13.39 -12.97
CA ASN A 117 3.21 -14.08 -14.00
C ASN A 117 4.16 -13.15 -14.77
N THR A 118 3.90 -11.83 -14.77
CA THR A 118 4.80 -10.86 -15.42
C THR A 118 6.02 -10.53 -14.57
N PHE A 119 5.83 -10.35 -13.25
CA PHE A 119 6.89 -9.83 -12.36
C PHE A 119 7.43 -10.88 -11.39
N GLY A 120 6.63 -11.88 -11.00
CA GLY A 120 7.00 -12.87 -9.98
C GLY A 120 7.02 -12.31 -8.55
N GLU A 121 6.43 -11.13 -8.33
CA GLU A 121 6.52 -10.38 -7.08
C GLU A 121 5.24 -10.50 -6.23
N PRO A 122 5.35 -10.44 -4.89
CA PRO A 122 4.20 -10.29 -4.00
C PRO A 122 3.32 -9.10 -4.37
N ILE A 123 2.00 -9.30 -4.29
CA ILE A 123 1.00 -8.28 -4.59
C ILE A 123 0.19 -8.02 -3.33
N TYR A 124 0.13 -6.76 -2.92
CA TYR A 124 -0.74 -6.30 -1.83
C TYR A 124 -1.82 -5.40 -2.38
N ILE A 125 -3.07 -5.67 -2.01
CA ILE A 125 -4.14 -4.69 -2.13
C ILE A 125 -3.95 -3.66 -1.01
N VAL A 126 -4.04 -2.39 -1.37
CA VAL A 126 -4.09 -1.28 -0.41
C VAL A 126 -5.50 -0.71 -0.45
N ASP A 127 -6.27 -0.97 0.61
CA ASP A 127 -7.64 -0.48 0.68
C ASP A 127 -7.73 1.01 1.07
N ARG A 128 -8.95 1.55 1.08
CA ARG A 128 -9.19 2.96 1.43
C ARG A 128 -8.81 3.37 2.86
N TYR A 129 -8.61 2.39 3.74
CA TYR A 129 -8.17 2.60 5.13
C TYR A 129 -6.66 2.43 5.29
N GLY A 130 -5.96 2.13 4.20
CA GLY A 130 -4.53 1.86 4.21
C GLY A 130 -4.20 0.46 4.73
N ASN A 131 -5.15 -0.48 4.81
CA ASN A 131 -4.80 -1.86 5.15
C ASN A 131 -4.07 -2.52 3.98
N LEU A 132 -3.03 -3.30 4.29
CA LEU A 132 -2.35 -4.16 3.33
C LEU A 132 -2.96 -5.56 3.38
N ILE A 133 -3.54 -5.98 2.26
CA ILE A 133 -4.17 -7.29 2.13
C ILE A 133 -3.34 -8.10 1.12
N PRO A 134 -2.64 -9.16 1.55
CA PRO A 134 -1.93 -10.05 0.63
C PRO A 134 -2.91 -10.66 -0.38
N ARG A 135 -2.50 -10.81 -1.64
CA ARG A 135 -3.37 -11.35 -2.68
C ARG A 135 -2.94 -12.68 -3.26
#